data_AF-A0A8J4YKB3-F1
#
_entry.id   AF-A0A8J4YKB3-F1
#
_cell.length_a   1.000
_cell.length_b   1.000
_cell.length_c   1.000
_cell.angle_alpha   90.00
_cell.angle_beta   90.00
_cell.angle_gamma   90.00
#
_symmetry.space_group_name_H-M   'P 1'
#
loop_
_entity.id
_entity.type
_entity.pdbx_description
1 polymer ?
#
loop_
_entity_poly.entity_id
_entity_poly.type
_entity_poly.pdbx_seq_one_letter_code
_entity_poly.pdbx_strand_id
1 'polypeptide(L)'
;MVEKLAIDKDLDKKRWTTAPQDPSTVTLSDLVTKESLFSFTELKLDASFLQSPVLSWKENEASDQGKETVQHLAVTNDPAERAIKLITDYSQILTKDESDRQALLQAVERHRRLNLNPN
;
A
#
# COMPACT_ATOMS: atom_id res chain seq x y z
N MET A 1 -5.76 24.09 -18.81
CA MET A 1 -7.18 23.70 -18.76
C MET A 1 -7.20 22.18 -18.81
N VAL A 2 -7.09 21.53 -17.65
CA VAL A 2 -7.03 20.07 -17.56
C VAL A 2 -8.46 19.58 -17.68
N GLU A 3 -8.79 19.07 -18.85
CA GLU A 3 -10.07 18.43 -19.10
C GLU A 3 -10.18 17.29 -18.10
N LYS A 4 -11.18 17.40 -17.22
CA LYS A 4 -11.52 16.36 -16.27
C LYS A 4 -11.87 15.13 -17.09
N LEU A 5 -10.95 14.17 -17.14
CA LEU A 5 -11.32 12.77 -17.35
C LEU A 5 -12.46 12.51 -16.37
N ALA A 6 -13.68 12.41 -16.91
CA ALA A 6 -14.90 12.14 -16.19
C ALA A 6 -14.85 10.69 -15.71
N ILE A 7 -13.96 10.42 -14.76
CA ILE A 7 -13.90 9.19 -14.03
C ILE A 7 -14.94 9.35 -12.92
N ASP A 8 -15.99 8.56 -13.07
CA ASP A 8 -17.27 8.66 -12.38
C ASP A 8 -17.15 8.81 -10.85
N LYS A 9 -18.11 9.52 -10.24
CA LYS A 9 -18.22 9.75 -8.78
C LYS A 9 -18.43 8.45 -7.97
N ASP A 10 -18.47 7.30 -8.65
CA ASP A 10 -18.75 5.99 -8.09
C ASP A 10 -17.50 5.21 -7.65
N LEU A 11 -16.30 5.62 -8.11
CA LEU A 11 -15.05 4.98 -7.65
C LEU A 11 -14.75 5.23 -6.16
N ASP A 12 -15.26 6.32 -5.59
CA ASP A 12 -15.09 6.65 -4.17
C ASP A 12 -15.79 5.64 -3.24
N LYS A 13 -16.79 4.90 -3.73
CA LYS A 13 -17.59 3.95 -2.96
C LYS A 13 -17.18 2.48 -3.15
N LYS A 14 -16.36 2.17 -4.18
CA LYS A 14 -15.76 0.85 -4.37
C LYS A 14 -14.59 0.63 -3.40
N ARG A 15 -14.88 0.53 -2.10
CA ARG A 15 -14.02 -0.26 -1.22
C ARG A 15 -14.40 -1.71 -1.41
N TRP A 16 -13.46 -2.53 -1.87
CA TRP A 16 -13.67 -3.98 -1.90
C TRP A 16 -13.63 -4.55 -0.49
N THR A 17 -14.70 -4.33 0.25
CA THR A 17 -15.00 -5.02 1.50
C THR A 17 -15.85 -6.27 1.26
N THR A 18 -16.22 -6.55 0.00
CA THR A 18 -17.07 -7.68 -0.37
C THR A 18 -16.65 -8.22 -1.73
N ALA A 19 -16.28 -9.50 -1.81
CA ALA A 19 -15.99 -10.20 -3.06
C ALA A 19 -17.23 -10.23 -3.97
N PRO A 20 -17.09 -10.32 -5.30
CA PRO A 20 -18.23 -10.44 -6.19
C PRO A 20 -18.84 -11.80 -5.93
N GLN A 21 -20.16 -11.86 -6.04
CA GLN A 21 -20.89 -13.10 -5.84
C GLN A 21 -20.57 -14.13 -6.95
N ASP A 22 -20.11 -13.67 -8.13
CA ASP A 22 -19.70 -14.54 -9.24
C ASP A 22 -18.47 -13.97 -9.99
N PRO A 23 -17.29 -14.62 -9.92
CA PRO A 23 -16.06 -14.19 -10.60
C PRO A 23 -16.15 -14.17 -12.13
N SER A 24 -17.08 -14.91 -12.74
CA SER A 24 -17.23 -14.98 -14.20
C SER A 24 -17.88 -13.74 -14.80
N THR A 25 -18.49 -12.91 -13.95
CA THR A 25 -19.21 -11.68 -14.35
C THR A 25 -18.37 -10.42 -14.21
N VAL A 26 -17.18 -10.51 -13.61
CA VAL A 26 -16.34 -9.35 -13.26
C VAL A 26 -15.12 -9.31 -14.17
N THR A 27 -14.92 -8.16 -14.81
CA THR A 27 -13.74 -7.90 -15.62
C THR A 27 -12.62 -7.32 -14.76
N LEU A 28 -11.37 -7.45 -15.20
CA LEU A 28 -10.21 -6.90 -14.48
C LEU A 28 -10.32 -5.38 -14.28
N SER A 29 -10.91 -4.66 -15.23
CA SER A 29 -11.21 -3.23 -15.12
C SER A 29 -12.19 -2.89 -14.00
N ASP A 30 -13.09 -3.80 -13.63
CA ASP A 30 -14.04 -3.58 -12.54
C ASP A 30 -13.38 -3.59 -11.16
N LEU A 31 -12.18 -4.18 -11.07
CA LEU A 31 -11.36 -4.25 -9.85
C LEU A 31 -10.48 -3.01 -9.65
N VAL A 32 -10.36 -2.17 -10.67
CA VAL A 32 -9.53 -0.96 -10.63
C VAL A 32 -10.28 0.11 -9.84
N THR A 33 -9.69 0.55 -8.72
CA THR A 33 -10.24 1.66 -7.91
C THR A 33 -9.49 2.96 -8.20
N LYS A 34 -9.96 4.07 -7.63
CA LYS A 34 -9.26 5.36 -7.69
C LYS A 34 -7.82 5.26 -7.14
N GLU A 35 -7.60 4.43 -6.12
CA GLU A 35 -6.29 4.19 -5.52
C GLU A 35 -5.39 3.39 -6.46
N SER A 36 -5.94 2.44 -7.22
CA SER A 36 -5.19 1.77 -8.28
C SER A 36 -4.80 2.75 -9.40
N LEU A 37 -5.73 3.61 -9.84
CA LEU A 37 -5.48 4.63 -10.86
C LEU A 37 -4.49 5.72 -10.41
N PHE A 38 -4.42 5.99 -9.12
CA PHE A 38 -3.43 6.90 -8.55
C PHE A 38 -2.01 6.45 -8.90
N SER A 39 -1.71 5.15 -8.79
CA SER A 39 -0.40 4.60 -9.16
C SER A 39 -0.06 4.83 -10.64
N PHE A 40 -1.03 4.70 -11.55
CA PHE A 40 -0.81 5.01 -12.97
C PHE A 40 -0.49 6.50 -13.18
N THR A 41 -1.18 7.38 -12.45
CA THR A 41 -0.94 8.82 -12.54
C THR A 41 0.45 9.19 -12.01
N GLU A 42 0.84 8.64 -10.85
CA GLU A 42 2.13 8.92 -10.21
C GLU A 42 3.30 8.38 -11.03
N LEU A 43 3.14 7.19 -11.63
CA LEU A 43 4.13 6.57 -12.52
C LEU A 43 4.06 7.11 -13.96
N LYS A 44 3.17 8.06 -14.25
CA LYS A 44 2.94 8.65 -15.59
C LYS A 44 2.67 7.62 -16.68
N LEU A 45 1.91 6.59 -16.33
CA LEU A 45 1.51 5.50 -17.21
C LEU A 45 0.13 5.77 -17.80
N ASP A 46 -0.05 5.41 -19.07
CA ASP A 46 -1.36 5.43 -19.70
C ASP A 46 -2.18 4.21 -19.28
N ALA A 47 -3.38 4.46 -18.76
CA ALA A 47 -4.33 3.46 -18.28
C ALA A 47 -5.44 3.14 -19.29
N SER A 48 -5.41 3.74 -20.49
CA SER A 48 -6.43 3.57 -21.54
C SER A 48 -6.66 2.10 -21.92
N PHE A 49 -5.59 1.29 -21.91
CA PHE A 49 -5.63 -0.13 -22.26
C PHE A 49 -6.50 -0.97 -21.32
N LEU A 50 -6.78 -0.51 -20.09
CA LEU A 50 -7.63 -1.22 -19.13
C LEU A 50 -9.07 -1.39 -19.63
N GLN A 51 -9.52 -0.55 -20.58
CA GLN A 51 -10.83 -0.67 -21.21
C GLN A 51 -10.90 -1.75 -22.30
N SER A 52 -9.74 -2.26 -22.73
CA SER A 52 -9.65 -3.31 -23.74
C SER A 52 -9.60 -4.71 -23.10
N PRO A 53 -10.01 -5.77 -23.83
CA PRO A 53 -9.91 -7.13 -23.32
C PRO A 53 -8.48 -7.50 -22.90
N VAL A 54 -8.34 -8.24 -21.79
CA VAL A 54 -7.02 -8.65 -21.26
C VAL A 54 -6.15 -9.36 -22.30
N LEU A 55 -6.78 -10.10 -23.22
CA LEU A 55 -6.09 -10.80 -24.31
C LEU A 55 -5.34 -9.85 -25.26
N SER A 56 -5.84 -8.62 -25.48
CA SER A 56 -5.21 -7.63 -26.36
C SER A 56 -4.14 -6.78 -25.67
N TRP A 57 -3.94 -6.92 -24.35
CA TRP A 57 -2.97 -6.11 -23.62
C TRP A 57 -1.53 -6.37 -24.04
N LYS A 58 -1.21 -7.60 -24.48
CA LYS A 58 0.14 -7.96 -24.97
C LYS A 58 0.57 -7.20 -26.22
N GLU A 59 -0.40 -6.70 -26.98
CA GLU A 59 -0.18 -5.96 -28.23
C GLU A 59 -0.23 -4.45 -28.00
N ASN A 60 -0.56 -4.02 -26.78
CA ASN A 60 -0.70 -2.62 -26.42
C ASN A 60 0.61 -2.06 -25.84
N GLU A 61 1.13 -1.01 -26.46
CA GLU A 61 2.38 -0.37 -26.08
C GLU A 61 2.33 0.23 -24.66
N ALA A 62 1.21 0.84 -24.25
CA ALA A 62 1.05 1.40 -22.90
C ALA A 62 1.07 0.30 -21.83
N SER A 63 0.50 -0.87 -22.12
CA SER A 63 0.58 -2.02 -21.22
C SER A 63 2.01 -2.54 -21.07
N ASP A 64 2.81 -2.55 -22.14
CA ASP A 64 4.19 -3.05 -22.10
C ASP A 64 5.11 -2.05 -21.38
N GLN A 65 4.98 -0.76 -21.67
CA GLN A 65 5.68 0.32 -20.96
C GLN A 65 5.36 0.33 -19.46
N GLY A 66 4.09 0.13 -19.08
CA GLY A 66 3.68 0.04 -17.68
C GLY A 66 4.28 -1.16 -16.98
N LYS A 67 4.33 -2.30 -17.66
CA LYS A 67 4.97 -3.52 -17.16
C LYS A 67 6.48 -3.32 -16.95
N GLU A 68 7.18 -2.76 -17.92
CA GLU A 68 8.61 -2.45 -17.82
C GLU A 68 8.89 -1.49 -16.66
N THR A 69 8.11 -0.41 -16.55
CA THR A 69 8.22 0.58 -15.47
C THR A 69 8.06 -0.06 -14.08
N VAL A 70 7.07 -0.93 -13.90
CA VAL A 70 6.84 -1.62 -12.62
C VAL A 70 7.95 -2.64 -12.33
N GLN A 71 8.48 -3.32 -13.35
CA GLN A 71 9.60 -4.25 -13.17
C GLN A 71 10.90 -3.56 -12.74
N HIS A 72 11.11 -2.32 -13.19
CA HIS A 72 12.26 -1.51 -12.82
C HIS A 72 12.04 -0.65 -11.57
N LEU A 73 10.84 -0.70 -10.99
CA LEU A 73 10.57 -0.01 -9.74
C LEU A 73 11.43 -0.62 -8.64
N ALA A 74 12.30 0.19 -8.03
CA ALA A 74 13.09 -0.24 -6.90
C ALA A 74 12.15 -0.46 -5.71
N VAL A 75 11.81 -1.72 -5.44
CA VAL A 75 11.14 -2.11 -4.21
C VAL A 75 12.20 -2.13 -3.11
N THR A 76 12.67 -0.95 -2.71
CA THR A 76 13.62 -0.87 -1.61
C THR A 76 12.88 -1.22 -0.33
N ASN A 77 13.50 -2.06 0.48
CA ASN A 77 12.95 -2.47 1.76
C ASN A 77 13.13 -1.37 2.81
N ASP A 78 13.15 -0.10 2.39
CA ASP A 78 13.41 1.08 3.21
C ASP A 78 12.56 1.09 4.50
N PRO A 79 11.24 0.82 4.46
CA PRO A 79 10.44 0.77 5.67
C PRO A 79 10.87 -0.34 6.63
N ALA A 80 11.22 -1.53 6.14
CA ALA A 80 11.64 -2.61 7.03
C ALA A 80 13.08 -2.43 7.51
N GLU A 81 13.98 -1.94 6.66
CA GLU A 81 15.35 -1.56 7.04
C GLU A 81 15.32 -0.47 8.11
N ARG A 82 14.46 0.54 7.94
CA ARG A 82 14.23 1.58 8.96
C ARG A 82 13.65 1.00 10.24
N ALA A 83 12.70 0.07 10.17
CA ALA A 83 12.14 -0.59 11.35
C ALA A 83 13.20 -1.43 12.09
N ILE A 84 14.03 -2.18 11.36
CA ILE A 84 15.13 -2.96 11.91
C ILE A 84 16.16 -2.04 12.56
N LYS A 85 16.53 -0.94 11.90
CA LYS A 85 17.47 0.04 12.46
C LYS A 85 16.91 0.67 13.74
N LEU A 86 15.64 1.07 13.72
CA LEU A 86 14.98 1.66 14.89
C LEU A 86 14.95 0.72 16.09
N ILE A 87 14.55 -0.56 15.89
CA ILE A 87 14.50 -1.51 17.00
C ILE A 87 15.89 -1.88 17.51
N THR A 88 16.87 -1.96 16.59
CA THR A 88 18.28 -2.20 16.94
C THR A 88 18.84 -1.05 17.77
N ASP A 89 18.65 0.20 17.32
CA ASP A 89 19.13 1.38 18.03
C ASP A 89 18.45 1.49 19.39
N TYR A 90 17.14 1.29 19.45
CA TYR A 90 16.39 1.29 20.72
C TYR A 90 16.92 0.27 21.72
N SER A 91 17.28 -0.94 21.25
CA SER A 91 17.86 -1.98 22.11
C SER A 91 19.20 -1.61 22.73
N GLN A 92 19.87 -0.56 22.24
CA GLN A 92 21.20 -0.14 22.69
C GLN A 92 21.21 1.15 23.54
N ILE A 93 20.09 1.90 23.62
CA ILE A 93 20.06 3.24 24.25
C ILE A 93 20.07 3.19 25.78
N LEU A 94 19.30 2.31 26.42
CA LEU A 94 19.13 2.31 27.89
C LEU A 94 19.99 1.27 28.62
N THR A 95 20.00 0.04 28.12
CA THR A 95 20.75 -1.06 28.71
C THR A 95 21.09 -2.08 27.64
N LYS A 96 22.28 -2.67 27.76
CA LYS A 96 22.73 -3.79 26.91
C LYS A 96 22.40 -5.15 27.54
N ASP A 97 21.95 -5.15 28.80
CA ASP A 97 21.51 -6.35 29.50
C ASP A 97 20.03 -6.61 29.22
N GLU A 98 19.73 -7.81 28.75
CA GLU A 98 18.37 -8.20 28.35
C GLU A 98 17.41 -8.27 29.56
N SER A 99 17.91 -8.64 30.74
CA SER A 99 17.10 -8.77 31.95
C SER A 99 16.65 -7.39 32.43
N ASP A 100 17.58 -6.43 32.45
CA ASP A 100 17.28 -5.03 32.79
C ASP A 100 16.30 -4.42 31.77
N ARG A 101 16.47 -4.75 30.49
CA ARG A 101 15.58 -4.27 29.41
C ARG A 101 14.16 -4.79 29.62
N GLN A 102 14.01 -6.07 29.96
CA GLN A 102 12.72 -6.68 30.22
C GLN A 102 12.05 -6.09 31.47
N ALA A 103 12.82 -5.83 32.52
CA ALA A 103 12.31 -5.18 33.73
C ALA A 103 11.80 -3.76 33.44
N LEU A 104 12.54 -2.98 32.64
CA LEU A 104 12.14 -1.64 32.21
C LEU A 104 10.85 -1.66 31.38
N LEU A 105 10.72 -2.59 30.43
CA LEU A 105 9.51 -2.74 29.63
C LEU A 105 8.28 -3.04 30.50
N GLN A 106 8.42 -3.93 31.48
CA GLN A 106 7.35 -4.22 32.44
C GLN A 106 6.97 -2.99 33.29
N ALA A 107 7.95 -2.23 33.75
CA ALA A 107 7.72 -1.02 34.53
C ALA A 107 7.00 0.07 33.73
N VAL A 108 7.44 0.33 32.49
CA VAL A 108 6.80 1.30 31.58
C VAL A 108 5.37 0.90 31.26
N GLU A 109 5.13 -0.38 30.98
CA GLU A 109 3.79 -0.86 30.64
C GLU A 109 2.84 -0.80 31.84
N ARG A 110 3.33 -1.12 33.04
CA ARG A 110 2.58 -0.91 34.29
C ARG A 110 2.22 0.58 34.47
N HIS A 111 3.17 1.48 34.24
CA HIS A 111 2.93 2.93 34.34
C HIS A 111 1.91 3.43 33.31
N ARG A 112 1.98 2.96 32.04
CA ARG A 112 0.98 3.29 31.01
C ARG A 112 -0.42 2.87 31.44
N ARG A 113 -0.59 1.64 31.95
CA ARG A 113 -1.90 1.14 32.42
C ARG A 113 -2.45 1.95 33.59
N LEU A 114 -1.60 2.39 34.50
CA LEU A 114 -2.00 3.23 35.63
C LEU A 114 -2.40 4.64 35.20
N ASN A 115 -1.75 5.19 34.16
CA ASN A 115 -1.99 6.56 33.69
C ASN A 115 -2.94 6.68 32.50
N LEU A 116 -3.36 5.56 31.89
CA LEU A 116 -4.39 5.51 30.84
C LEU A 116 -5.82 5.47 31.41
N ASN A 117 -5.98 5.42 32.74
CA ASN A 117 -7.24 5.69 33.43
C ASN A 117 -7.18 7.02 34.23
N PRO A 118 -7.18 8.19 33.59
CA PRO A 118 -7.66 9.42 34.21
C PRO A 118 -9.00 9.80 33.57
N ASN A 119 -10.10 9.48 34.26
CA ASN A 119 -11.49 9.92 34.03
C ASN A 119 -12.05 9.88 32.60
#